data_AF-A0A7K1KEC1-F1
#
_entry.id   AF-A0A7K1KEC1-F1
#
_cell.length_a   1.000
_cell.length_b   1.000
_cell.length_c   1.000
_cell.angle_alpha   90.00
_cell.angle_beta   90.00
_cell.angle_gamma   90.00
#
_symmetry.space_group_name_H-M   'P 1'
#
loop_
_entity.id
_entity.type
_entity.pdbx_description
1 polymer ?
#
loop_
_entity_poly.entity_id
_entity_poly.type
_entity_poly.pdbx_seq_one_letter_code
_entity_poly.pdbx_strand_id
1 'polypeptide(L)'
;MGEQWIQGCLVQRIMFREGLVLSLNDYNELVISVPLELTLPATGTDDSEVVSIDPRSLRNEVRPLFDFAGQRCTHADWEDNGSLHLCFADGHRIDVQPDEHHTSWELYGKYHGYAACLPHGRVRVVRHDQDGIDRDDDGFATRESG
;
A
#
# COMPACT_ATOMS: atom_id res chain seq x y z
N MET A 1 9.18 -2.87 -12.46
CA MET A 1 8.64 -2.60 -11.12
C MET A 1 7.87 -3.85 -10.72
N GLY A 2 8.29 -4.53 -9.65
CA GLY A 2 7.68 -5.79 -9.22
C GLY A 2 6.34 -5.54 -8.52
N GLU A 3 5.44 -6.51 -8.55
CA GLU A 3 4.17 -6.42 -7.81
C GLU A 3 4.43 -6.22 -6.31
N GLN A 4 3.75 -5.26 -5.71
CA GLN A 4 3.87 -5.03 -4.27
C GLN A 4 3.19 -6.15 -3.50
N TRP A 5 3.76 -6.55 -2.35
CA TRP A 5 3.37 -7.80 -1.67
C TRP A 5 1.94 -7.82 -1.13
N ILE A 6 1.28 -6.66 -1.06
CA ILE A 6 -0.14 -6.56 -0.70
C ILE A 6 -1.09 -6.73 -1.89
N GLN A 7 -0.59 -6.76 -3.13
CA GLN A 7 -1.41 -7.07 -4.29
C GLN A 7 -1.92 -8.51 -4.18
N GLY A 8 -3.22 -8.70 -4.40
CA GLY A 8 -3.93 -9.96 -4.18
C GLY A 8 -4.38 -10.19 -2.73
N CYS A 9 -3.91 -9.40 -1.76
CA CYS A 9 -4.30 -9.53 -0.36
C CYS A 9 -5.74 -9.03 -0.13
N LEU A 10 -6.44 -9.71 0.78
CA LEU A 10 -7.80 -9.38 1.21
C LEU A 10 -7.75 -8.37 2.34
N VAL A 11 -8.47 -7.25 2.24
CA VAL A 11 -8.68 -6.32 3.35
C VAL A 11 -9.54 -7.03 4.40
N GLN A 12 -8.99 -7.26 5.60
CA GLN A 12 -9.70 -7.95 6.69
C GLN A 12 -10.38 -6.97 7.63
N ARG A 13 -9.74 -5.83 7.88
CA ARG A 13 -10.22 -4.83 8.84
C ARG A 13 -9.75 -3.44 8.46
N ILE A 14 -10.60 -2.47 8.74
CA ILE A 14 -10.32 -1.05 8.59
C ILE A 14 -10.49 -0.39 9.96
N MET A 15 -9.52 0.41 10.38
CA MET A 15 -9.55 1.15 11.64
C MET A 15 -9.05 2.57 11.46
N PHE A 16 -9.49 3.45 12.35
CA PHE A 16 -9.04 4.84 12.41
C PHE A 16 -8.37 5.08 13.77
N ARG A 17 -7.04 5.12 13.81
CA ARG A 17 -6.21 5.30 15.01
C ARG A 17 -4.96 6.09 14.63
N GLU A 18 -4.95 7.39 14.90
CA GLU A 18 -3.87 8.32 14.48
C GLU A 18 -3.60 8.32 12.95
N GLY A 19 -4.57 7.83 12.17
CA GLY A 19 -4.48 7.56 10.74
C GLY A 19 -5.46 6.46 10.32
N LEU A 20 -5.46 6.12 9.04
CA LEU A 20 -6.21 5.00 8.47
C LEU A 20 -5.34 3.74 8.52
N VAL A 21 -5.84 2.69 9.15
CA VAL A 21 -5.14 1.40 9.26
C VAL A 21 -5.95 0.34 8.51
N LEU A 22 -5.35 -0.23 7.46
CA LEU A 22 -5.87 -1.38 6.74
C LEU A 22 -5.09 -2.62 7.17
N SER A 23 -5.75 -3.54 7.86
CA SER A 23 -5.20 -4.88 8.12
C SER A 23 -5.61 -5.78 6.96
N LEU A 24 -4.64 -6.32 6.22
CA LEU A 24 -4.86 -7.29 5.16
C LEU A 24 -4.45 -8.70 5.61
N ASN A 25 -4.91 -9.72 4.90
CA ASN A 25 -4.48 -11.09 5.16
C ASN A 25 -2.96 -11.25 4.98
N ASP A 26 -2.46 -12.40 5.46
CA ASP A 26 -1.03 -12.69 5.53
C ASP A 26 -0.21 -11.74 6.42
N TYR A 27 -0.87 -11.21 7.47
CA TYR A 27 -0.25 -10.34 8.47
C TYR A 27 0.37 -9.08 7.86
N ASN A 28 -0.31 -8.52 6.86
CA ASN A 28 0.04 -7.25 6.25
C ASN A 28 -0.79 -6.13 6.90
N GLU A 29 -0.16 -5.01 7.20
CA GLU A 29 -0.81 -3.82 7.75
C GLU A 29 -0.29 -2.58 7.03
N LEU A 30 -1.21 -1.81 6.45
CA LEU A 30 -0.93 -0.51 5.86
C LEU A 30 -1.49 0.58 6.76
N VAL A 31 -0.66 1.55 7.10
CA VAL A 31 -1.03 2.75 7.86
C VAL A 31 -0.88 3.95 6.93
N ILE A 32 -1.95 4.71 6.73
CA ILE A 32 -1.94 5.99 6.01
C ILE A 32 -2.20 7.10 7.01
N SER A 33 -1.25 8.02 7.09
CA SER A 33 -1.17 9.01 8.15
C SER A 33 -1.62 10.39 7.67
N VAL A 34 -1.45 10.70 6.39
CA VAL A 34 -1.74 12.02 5.80
C VAL A 34 -3.08 12.02 5.07
N PRO A 35 -3.63 13.19 4.69
CA PRO A 35 -4.81 13.23 3.84
C PRO A 35 -4.64 12.41 2.56
N LEU A 36 -5.71 11.74 2.16
CA LEU A 36 -5.76 10.87 0.98
C LEU A 36 -6.98 11.22 0.11
N GLU A 37 -6.93 10.80 -1.14
CA GLU A 37 -8.10 10.76 -2.02
C GLU A 37 -8.68 9.35 -2.00
N LEU A 38 -9.97 9.25 -1.71
CA LEU A 38 -10.73 8.01 -1.79
C LEU A 38 -11.65 8.11 -3.01
N THR A 39 -11.43 7.25 -4.00
CA THR A 39 -12.37 7.08 -5.11
C THR A 39 -13.42 6.06 -4.73
N LEU A 40 -14.68 6.48 -4.74
CA LEU A 40 -15.85 5.64 -4.58
C LEU A 40 -16.25 5.06 -5.94
N PRO A 41 -16.51 3.75 -6.03
CA PRO A 41 -17.01 3.14 -7.26
C PRO A 41 -18.41 3.67 -7.57
N ALA A 42 -18.76 3.74 -8.86
CA ALA A 42 -20.12 4.06 -9.27
C ALA A 42 -21.10 3.00 -8.72
N THR A 43 -22.23 3.46 -8.21
CA THR A 43 -23.32 2.59 -7.75
C THR A 43 -24.44 2.55 -8.79
N GLY A 44 -25.54 1.85 -8.50
CA GLY A 44 -26.71 1.88 -9.38
C GLY A 44 -27.38 3.26 -9.46
N THR A 45 -27.09 4.17 -8.52
CA THR A 45 -27.76 5.47 -8.38
C THR A 45 -26.83 6.66 -8.55
N ASP A 46 -25.53 6.48 -8.28
CA ASP A 46 -24.55 7.54 -8.19
C ASP A 46 -23.34 7.22 -9.07
N ASP A 47 -22.80 8.23 -9.74
CA ASP A 47 -21.56 8.10 -10.51
C ASP A 47 -20.36 7.93 -9.57
N SER A 48 -19.22 7.50 -10.12
CA SER A 48 -17.97 7.43 -9.35
C SER A 48 -17.56 8.84 -8.88
N GLU A 49 -17.15 8.94 -7.61
CA GLU A 49 -16.81 10.19 -6.96
C GLU A 49 -15.42 10.09 -6.30
N VAL A 50 -14.65 11.18 -6.31
CA VAL A 50 -13.38 11.30 -5.58
C VAL A 50 -13.59 12.21 -4.38
N VAL A 51 -13.30 11.70 -3.20
CA VAL A 51 -13.48 12.41 -1.93
C VAL A 51 -12.13 12.58 -1.22
N SER A 52 -11.79 13.81 -0.85
CA SER A 52 -10.60 14.08 -0.03
C SER A 52 -10.89 13.80 1.45
N ILE A 53 -10.06 12.98 2.07
CA ILE A 53 -10.25 12.49 3.44
C ILE A 53 -8.99 12.73 4.26
N ASP A 54 -9.13 13.44 5.38
CA ASP A 54 -8.11 13.46 6.45
C ASP A 54 -8.40 12.33 7.45
N PRO A 55 -7.61 11.24 7.46
CA PRO A 55 -7.88 10.08 8.29
C PRO A 55 -7.74 10.35 9.80
N ARG A 56 -7.09 11.46 10.19
CA ARG A 56 -6.95 11.87 11.60
C ARG A 56 -8.10 12.74 12.07
N SER A 57 -8.90 13.29 11.16
CA SER A 57 -10.00 14.22 11.45
C SER A 57 -11.36 13.70 10.95
N LEU A 58 -11.48 12.38 10.80
CA LEU A 58 -12.68 11.74 10.27
C LEU A 58 -13.88 11.84 11.22
N ARG A 59 -14.98 12.35 10.68
CA ARG A 59 -16.30 12.31 11.33
C ARG A 59 -16.96 10.94 11.15
N ASN A 60 -17.89 10.59 12.04
CA ASN A 60 -18.54 9.27 12.01
C ASN A 60 -19.36 9.04 10.74
N GLU A 61 -19.86 10.11 10.11
CA GLU A 61 -20.67 10.05 8.90
C GLU A 61 -19.87 9.69 7.64
N VAL A 62 -18.54 9.90 7.67
CA VAL A 62 -17.64 9.63 6.53
C VAL A 62 -17.03 8.23 6.60
N ARG A 63 -16.98 7.62 7.80
CA ARG A 63 -16.43 6.26 7.99
C ARG A 63 -17.09 5.17 7.13
N PRO A 64 -18.42 5.20 6.86
CA PRO A 64 -19.06 4.24 5.99
C PRO A 64 -18.52 4.22 4.55
N LEU A 65 -17.83 5.28 4.09
CA LEU A 65 -17.16 5.27 2.78
C LEU A 65 -16.03 4.24 2.68
N PHE A 66 -15.58 3.71 3.82
CA PHE A 66 -14.58 2.66 3.90
C PHE A 66 -15.22 1.28 4.15
N ASP A 67 -16.31 0.95 3.47
CA ASP A 67 -17.02 -0.32 3.63
C ASP A 67 -16.48 -1.46 2.74
N PHE A 68 -15.36 -1.24 2.04
CA PHE A 68 -14.67 -2.23 1.22
C PHE A 68 -13.86 -3.29 2.01
N ALA A 69 -14.16 -3.48 3.29
CA ALA A 69 -13.65 -4.64 4.03
C ALA A 69 -14.13 -5.94 3.37
N GLY A 70 -13.23 -6.92 3.23
CA GLY A 70 -13.48 -8.15 2.47
C GLY A 70 -13.17 -8.03 0.98
N GLN A 71 -12.73 -6.87 0.49
CA GLN A 71 -12.27 -6.72 -0.89
C GLN A 71 -10.80 -7.08 -1.04
N ARG A 72 -10.43 -7.58 -2.23
CA ARG A 72 -9.02 -7.81 -2.56
C ARG A 72 -8.41 -6.53 -3.09
N CYS A 73 -7.18 -6.23 -2.66
CA CYS A 73 -6.32 -5.27 -3.32
C CYS A 73 -5.92 -5.86 -4.68
N THR A 74 -6.44 -5.30 -5.76
CA THR A 74 -6.17 -5.78 -7.14
C THR A 74 -4.97 -5.09 -7.75
N HIS A 75 -4.62 -3.91 -7.25
CA HIS A 75 -3.43 -3.17 -7.64
C HIS A 75 -2.85 -2.45 -6.43
N ALA A 76 -1.54 -2.52 -6.27
CA ALA A 76 -0.80 -1.70 -5.32
C ALA A 76 0.51 -1.28 -5.95
N ASP A 77 0.78 0.02 -5.95
CA ASP A 77 2.03 0.58 -6.43
C ASP A 77 2.41 1.83 -5.65
N TRP A 78 3.69 2.16 -5.63
CA TRP A 78 4.18 3.46 -5.18
C TRP A 78 5.22 4.02 -6.14
N GLU A 79 5.12 5.31 -6.40
CA GLU A 79 6.03 6.00 -7.30
C GLU A 79 7.33 6.41 -6.59
N ASP A 80 8.34 6.81 -7.37
CA ASP A 80 9.64 7.28 -6.85
C ASP A 80 9.50 8.56 -5.99
N ASN A 81 8.41 9.31 -6.18
CA ASN A 81 8.06 10.49 -5.37
C ASN A 81 7.37 10.13 -4.04
N GLY A 82 7.09 8.86 -3.78
CA GLY A 82 6.43 8.38 -2.57
C GLY A 82 4.90 8.38 -2.61
N SER A 83 4.28 8.76 -3.73
CA SER A 83 2.84 8.60 -3.93
C SER A 83 2.45 7.12 -3.89
N LEU A 84 1.36 6.81 -3.20
CA LEU A 84 0.82 5.44 -3.07
C LEU A 84 -0.51 5.35 -3.82
N HIS A 85 -0.65 4.30 -4.64
CA HIS A 85 -1.84 4.04 -5.43
C HIS A 85 -2.35 2.63 -5.15
N LEU A 86 -3.59 2.53 -4.70
CA LEU A 86 -4.26 1.26 -4.40
C LEU A 86 -5.58 1.16 -5.16
N CYS A 87 -5.86 -0.01 -5.73
CA CYS A 87 -7.17 -0.37 -6.24
C CYS A 87 -7.70 -1.62 -5.56
N PHE A 88 -9.00 -1.66 -5.33
CA PHE A 88 -9.71 -2.79 -4.74
C PHE A 88 -10.71 -3.40 -5.73
N ALA A 89 -11.09 -4.65 -5.48
CA ALA A 89 -11.90 -5.46 -6.38
C ALA A 89 -13.31 -4.90 -6.65
N ASP A 90 -13.89 -4.17 -5.71
CA ASP A 90 -15.19 -3.49 -5.87
C ASP A 90 -15.09 -2.14 -6.58
N GLY A 91 -13.87 -1.71 -6.95
CA GLY A 91 -13.60 -0.47 -7.66
C GLY A 91 -13.19 0.70 -6.77
N HIS A 92 -13.17 0.54 -5.43
CA HIS A 92 -12.58 1.55 -4.56
C HIS A 92 -11.10 1.78 -4.92
N ARG A 93 -10.66 3.04 -4.79
CA ARG A 93 -9.25 3.40 -4.94
C ARG A 93 -8.80 4.34 -3.84
N ILE A 94 -7.55 4.19 -3.43
CA ILE A 94 -6.91 5.10 -2.50
C ILE A 94 -5.65 5.64 -3.16
N ASP A 95 -5.57 6.96 -3.21
CA ASP A 95 -4.42 7.69 -3.70
C ASP A 95 -3.88 8.57 -2.56
N VAL A 96 -2.60 8.44 -2.25
CA VAL A 96 -1.94 9.18 -1.16
C VAL A 96 -0.75 9.92 -1.72
N GLN A 97 -0.71 11.23 -1.49
CA GLN A 97 0.43 12.06 -1.86
C GLN A 97 1.50 12.06 -0.76
N PRO A 98 2.79 12.23 -1.11
CA PRO A 98 3.84 12.43 -0.13
C PRO A 98 3.63 13.75 0.63
N ASP A 99 3.97 13.75 1.92
CA ASP A 99 3.91 14.93 2.77
C ASP A 99 5.33 15.47 3.05
N GLU A 100 5.43 16.77 3.19
CA GLU A 100 6.70 17.48 3.38
C GLU A 100 7.29 17.26 4.78
N HIS A 101 6.44 16.99 5.78
CA HIS A 101 6.83 17.01 7.19
C HIS A 101 6.60 15.69 7.92
N HIS A 102 5.72 14.83 7.39
CA HIS A 102 5.29 13.61 8.03
C HIS A 102 5.55 12.38 7.15
N THR A 103 5.69 11.21 7.78
CA THR A 103 5.61 9.94 7.08
C THR A 103 4.18 9.76 6.56
N SER A 104 4.02 9.65 5.23
CA SER A 104 2.70 9.58 4.59
C SER A 104 2.02 8.24 4.80
N TRP A 105 2.76 7.16 4.58
CA TRP A 105 2.27 5.80 4.72
C TRP A 105 3.38 4.85 5.15
N GLU A 106 2.97 3.76 5.80
CA GLU A 106 3.83 2.69 6.28
C GLU A 106 3.16 1.35 6.03
N LEU A 107 3.89 0.43 5.41
CA LEU A 107 3.45 -0.92 5.09
C LEU A 107 4.33 -1.92 5.85
N TYR A 108 3.68 -2.68 6.71
CA TYR A 108 4.27 -3.76 7.49
C TYR A 108 3.80 -5.10 6.94
N GLY A 109 4.71 -6.02 6.66
CA GLY A 109 4.38 -7.39 6.28
C GLY A 109 5.23 -8.38 7.06
N LYS A 110 4.61 -9.21 7.91
CA LYS A 110 5.33 -10.16 8.78
C LYS A 110 6.33 -11.04 8.00
N TYR A 111 5.96 -11.45 6.79
CA TYR A 111 6.77 -12.35 5.96
C TYR A 111 7.51 -11.63 4.82
N HIS A 112 7.20 -10.36 4.55
CA HIS A 112 7.75 -9.63 3.40
C HIS A 112 8.76 -8.56 3.81
N GLY A 113 8.51 -7.86 4.92
CA GLY A 113 9.36 -6.78 5.42
C GLY A 113 8.58 -5.49 5.69
N TYR A 114 9.19 -4.36 5.38
CA TYR A 114 8.69 -3.03 5.70
C TYR A 114 8.93 -2.07 4.53
N ALA A 115 7.93 -1.26 4.20
CA ALA A 115 8.07 -0.12 3.29
C ALA A 115 7.42 1.13 3.90
N ALA A 116 7.99 2.30 3.67
CA ALA A 116 7.37 3.55 4.11
C ALA A 116 7.78 4.73 3.24
N CYS A 117 6.87 5.69 3.09
CA CYS A 117 7.16 7.01 2.53
C CYS A 117 7.47 7.99 3.67
N LEU A 118 8.76 8.25 3.88
CA LEU A 118 9.26 9.25 4.83
C LEU A 118 8.99 10.68 4.32
N PRO A 119 9.15 11.71 5.18
CA PRO A 119 9.00 13.10 4.76
C PRO A 119 9.80 13.42 3.49
N HIS A 120 9.23 14.32 2.67
CA HIS A 120 9.72 14.71 1.34
C HIS A 120 9.64 13.60 0.28
N GLY A 121 8.71 12.65 0.44
CA GLY A 121 8.48 11.60 -0.55
C GLY A 121 9.54 10.50 -0.61
N ARG A 122 10.40 10.39 0.41
CA ARG A 122 11.49 9.42 0.40
C ARG A 122 10.99 8.04 0.75
N VAL A 123 10.91 7.14 -0.23
CA VAL A 123 10.53 5.75 0.00
C VAL A 123 11.70 4.94 0.54
N ARG A 124 11.49 4.26 1.67
CA ARG A 124 12.41 3.28 2.24
C ARG A 124 11.76 1.91 2.20
N VAL A 125 12.44 0.93 1.61
CA VAL A 125 12.00 -0.46 1.55
C VAL A 125 13.05 -1.37 2.17
N VAL A 126 12.62 -2.28 3.03
CA VAL A 126 13.42 -3.36 3.60
C VAL A 126 12.64 -4.65 3.34
N ARG A 127 13.16 -5.53 2.48
CA ARG A 127 12.58 -6.85 2.19
C ARG A 127 13.41 -7.92 2.87
N HIS A 128 12.75 -8.99 3.32
CA HIS A 128 13.44 -10.18 3.85
C HIS A 128 13.05 -11.47 3.09
N ASP A 129 11.99 -11.40 2.28
CA ASP A 129 11.55 -12.49 1.39
C ASP A 129 12.27 -12.52 0.04
N GLN A 130 13.03 -11.45 -0.27
CA GLN A 130 13.86 -11.34 -1.47
C GLN A 130 15.34 -11.65 -1.20
N ASP A 131 15.70 -11.97 0.06
CA ASP A 131 17.04 -12.39 0.47
C ASP A 131 17.32 -13.82 -0.06
N GLY A 132 17.60 -13.90 -1.36
CA GLY A 132 17.89 -15.14 -2.08
C GLY A 132 18.10 -14.98 -3.59
N ILE A 133 17.82 -13.82 -4.18
CA ILE A 133 17.96 -13.61 -5.64
C ILE A 133 19.36 -13.09 -6.05
N ASP A 134 20.18 -12.62 -5.10
CA ASP A 134 21.54 -12.12 -5.36
C ASP A 134 22.66 -12.98 -4.73
N ARG A 135 22.48 -14.31 -4.69
CA ARG A 135 23.58 -15.25 -4.40
C ARG A 135 23.45 -16.50 -5.25
N ASP A 136 23.74 -16.36 -6.54
CA ASP A 136 24.34 -17.41 -7.38
C ASP A 136 24.70 -16.81 -8.75
N ASP A 137 25.88 -16.20 -8.83
CA ASP A 137 26.75 -16.40 -9.99
C ASP A 137 28.16 -16.66 -9.43
N ASP A 138 28.29 -17.79 -8.75
CA ASP A 138 29.57 -18.48 -8.66
C ASP A 138 29.96 -18.82 -10.10
N GLY A 139 30.78 -17.95 -10.69
CA GLY A 139 31.34 -18.11 -12.01
C GLY A 139 32.12 -19.42 -12.12
N PHE A 140 31.42 -20.47 -12.49
CA PHE A 140 32.00 -21.76 -12.84
C PHE A 140 32.66 -21.64 -14.22
N ALA A 141 33.80 -20.97 -14.29
CA ALA A 141 34.65 -20.99 -15.47
C ALA A 141 35.40 -22.34 -15.53
N THR A 142 34.72 -23.34 -16.06
CA THR A 142 35.39 -24.50 -16.66
C THR A 142 35.93 -24.08 -18.02
N ARG A 143 37.23 -24.30 -18.28
CA ARG A 143 37.96 -24.43 -19.58
C ARG A 143 39.35 -23.77 -19.49
N GLU A 144 40.49 -24.26 -19.97
CA GLU A 144 40.97 -25.47 -20.64
C GLU A 144 42.52 -25.47 -20.52
N SER A 145 43.14 -26.65 -20.66
CA SER A 145 44.43 -26.93 -21.33
C SER A 145 45.70 -26.15 -20.96
N GLY A 146 46.66 -26.90 -20.42
CA GLY A 146 48.09 -26.58 -20.37
C GLY A 146 48.89 -27.82 -20.00
#